data_AF-A0A6H2D4I4-F1
#
_entry.id   AF-A0A6H2D4I4-F1
#
_cell.length_a   1.000
_cell.length_b   1.000
_cell.length_c   1.000
_cell.angle_alpha   90.00
_cell.angle_beta   90.00
_cell.angle_gamma   90.00
#
_symmetry.space_group_name_H-M   'P 1'
#
loop_
_entity.id
_entity.type
_entity.pdbx_description
1 polymer ?
#
loop_
_entity_poly.entity_id
_entity_poly.type
_entity_poly.pdbx_seq_one_letter_code
_entity_poly.pdbx_strand_id
1 'polypeptide(L)'
;MRYKLQMMNTDFGVGMFAAMPEANLSFNEMIEHLRKHPYDDYMHEFVLQGFKDFRTRKLKKLIQEVMKDNGKSDPVLTAIMFEACICHERQRPLLPLFDGLDPADLLPHTPAIHIRSYLQEDQKLHSSWIELFGNNIFAMEPLPTPEEVTLDQIFSDDDLVLPEVTTAGDARAALEGELPPAKERRPLEETIDHAFRVLDKADAFLGPVMQHKASLSPIARLRHWSVKTRSVNGRMSNSLEGIQTSYGRGLAQANADASCAMEMAERFSSYASFSNKGITGYKNEYPLIQSSYDDLDVEAINPNDIKLEVPYAGQKLNWFEGHAPDGKGGVKPVLIPAQLVFLFCNLDEQNLFSALGSTGLASGNTLAEAKVSALTEVIERDSDATVLFDPERCFRVESDDPEIAPLLEAYKTDGIDVWFLDVTPEIGVPCYKSVVLGAHGDVNKGGGCGLNGKSALLSAMTETAYPFPGPKSSPAPEGLPVRKLEDLPDYSTGSAEGDVMVLEKTLMDNGYQPVYADLTRKDLDIPVTRAIVPGLEIVSDFDHYSRVSPRLFRNYLNMFK
;
A
#
# COMPACT_ATOMS: atom_id res chain seq x y z
N MET A 1 11.52 -20.49 13.69
CA MET A 1 12.31 -19.28 14.04
C MET A 1 11.41 -18.29 14.78
N ARG A 2 11.92 -17.50 15.73
CA ARG A 2 11.14 -16.39 16.34
C ARG A 2 11.67 -15.07 15.84
N TYR A 3 10.78 -14.18 15.44
CA TYR A 3 11.10 -12.86 14.92
C TYR A 3 10.47 -11.77 15.78
N LYS A 4 11.17 -10.64 15.86
CA LYS A 4 10.68 -9.39 16.44
C LYS A 4 10.49 -8.36 15.35
N LEU A 5 9.31 -7.79 15.26
CA LEU A 5 9.02 -6.67 14.38
C LEU A 5 9.61 -5.40 15.00
N GLN A 6 10.52 -4.75 14.29
CA GLN A 6 11.21 -3.54 14.75
C GLN A 6 11.04 -2.43 13.74
N MET A 7 10.76 -1.22 14.23
CA MET A 7 10.74 -0.02 13.42
C MET A 7 12.18 0.37 13.09
N MET A 8 12.49 0.47 11.80
CA MET A 8 13.82 0.77 11.29
C MET A 8 14.02 2.27 11.09
N ASN A 9 13.03 2.93 10.50
CA ASN A 9 12.98 4.35 10.23
C ASN A 9 11.53 4.79 9.94
N THR A 10 11.35 6.08 9.68
CA THR A 10 10.11 6.67 9.17
C THR A 10 10.44 7.36 7.87
N ASP A 11 9.67 7.10 6.82
CA ASP A 11 9.83 7.71 5.50
C ASP A 11 8.50 8.25 5.01
N PHE A 12 8.47 9.49 4.49
CA PHE A 12 7.24 10.22 4.12
C PHE A 12 6.08 10.15 5.15
N GLY A 13 6.40 10.04 6.45
CA GLY A 13 5.41 9.91 7.52
C GLY A 13 4.91 8.49 7.79
N VAL A 14 5.39 7.49 7.04
CA VAL A 14 5.08 6.06 7.18
C VAL A 14 6.21 5.36 7.94
N GLY A 15 5.85 4.51 8.91
CA GLY A 15 6.82 3.71 9.66
C GLY A 15 7.28 2.49 8.85
N MET A 16 8.59 2.35 8.66
CA MET A 16 9.19 1.19 8.00
C MET A 16 9.62 0.17 9.05
N PHE A 17 9.17 -1.08 8.89
CA PHE A 17 9.45 -2.14 9.85
C PHE A 17 10.16 -3.33 9.20
N ALA A 18 11.00 -4.01 9.98
CA ALA A 18 11.66 -5.24 9.59
C ALA A 18 11.45 -6.34 10.65
N ALA A 19 11.34 -7.58 10.19
CA ALA A 19 11.28 -8.75 11.06
C ALA A 19 12.69 -9.25 11.37
N MET A 20 13.11 -9.13 12.62
CA MET A 20 14.47 -9.41 13.08
C MET A 20 14.50 -10.73 13.85
N PRO A 21 15.45 -11.66 13.60
CA PRO A 21 15.53 -12.88 14.38
C PRO A 21 15.80 -12.55 15.85
N GLU A 22 15.01 -13.13 16.77
CA GLU A 22 15.17 -12.88 18.21
C GLU A 22 16.47 -13.49 18.75
N ALA A 23 16.88 -14.62 18.19
CA ALA A 23 18.13 -15.27 18.54
C ALA A 23 19.33 -14.55 17.91
N ASN A 24 20.41 -14.39 18.67
CA ASN A 24 21.68 -13.91 18.13
C ASN A 24 22.39 -15.05 17.38
N LEU A 25 22.12 -15.17 16.09
CA LEU A 25 22.65 -16.22 15.22
C LEU A 25 23.96 -15.78 14.57
N SER A 26 24.91 -16.70 14.45
CA SER A 26 26.07 -16.50 13.59
C SER A 26 25.68 -16.58 12.11
N PHE A 27 26.51 -16.00 11.23
CA PHE A 27 26.32 -16.07 9.78
C PHE A 27 26.11 -17.51 9.29
N ASN A 28 26.88 -18.48 9.79
CA ASN A 28 26.76 -19.87 9.36
C ASN A 28 25.43 -20.51 9.80
N GLU A 29 24.92 -20.16 10.99
CA GLU A 29 23.63 -20.65 11.47
C GLU A 29 22.47 -20.06 10.65
N MET A 30 22.57 -18.79 10.25
CA MET A 30 21.57 -18.15 9.39
C MET A 30 21.53 -18.79 7.99
N ILE A 31 22.69 -19.03 7.38
CA ILE A 31 22.74 -19.71 6.08
C ILE A 31 22.26 -21.15 6.18
N GLU A 32 22.62 -21.89 7.24
CA GLU A 32 22.12 -23.24 7.47
C GLU A 32 20.59 -23.27 7.67
N HIS A 33 20.02 -22.22 8.27
CA HIS A 33 18.57 -22.04 8.36
C HIS A 33 17.95 -21.83 6.98
N LEU A 34 18.50 -20.92 6.16
CA LEU A 34 18.02 -20.63 4.81
C LEU A 34 18.15 -21.84 3.87
N ARG A 35 19.18 -22.68 4.00
CA ARG A 35 19.26 -23.93 3.22
C ARG A 35 18.08 -24.88 3.47
N LYS A 36 17.51 -24.85 4.68
CA LYS A 36 16.32 -25.65 5.06
C LYS A 36 15.02 -24.92 4.75
N HIS A 37 15.04 -23.60 4.77
CA HIS A 37 13.88 -22.71 4.59
C HIS A 37 14.24 -21.60 3.59
N PRO A 38 14.45 -21.93 2.31
CA PRO A 38 14.97 -20.97 1.34
C PRO A 38 13.97 -19.85 1.02
N TYR A 39 12.73 -19.98 1.47
CA TYR A 39 11.68 -18.97 1.32
C TYR A 39 11.34 -18.27 2.65
N ASP A 40 12.19 -18.41 3.68
CA ASP A 40 12.05 -17.58 4.88
C ASP A 40 12.51 -16.15 4.59
N ASP A 41 11.58 -15.34 4.08
CA ASP A 41 11.81 -13.96 3.65
C ASP A 41 12.44 -13.09 4.75
N TYR A 42 12.02 -13.28 6.00
CA TYR A 42 12.56 -12.52 7.13
C TYR A 42 14.03 -12.80 7.39
N MET A 43 14.43 -14.08 7.39
CA MET A 43 15.84 -14.42 7.53
C MET A 43 16.64 -13.97 6.32
N HIS A 44 16.05 -14.12 5.13
CA HIS A 44 16.67 -13.75 3.86
C HIS A 44 17.00 -12.27 3.84
N GLU A 45 16.02 -11.40 4.07
CA GLU A 45 16.22 -9.95 4.15
C GLU A 45 17.17 -9.56 5.29
N PHE A 46 17.07 -10.17 6.47
CA PHE A 46 18.01 -9.89 7.57
C PHE A 46 19.47 -10.16 7.18
N VAL A 47 19.74 -11.29 6.51
CA VAL A 47 21.09 -11.62 6.02
C VAL A 47 21.50 -10.69 4.89
N LEU A 48 20.60 -10.40 3.95
CA LEU A 48 20.84 -9.51 2.81
C LEU A 48 21.23 -8.11 3.28
N GLN A 49 20.48 -7.51 4.20
CA GLN A 49 20.79 -6.20 4.77
C GLN A 49 22.11 -6.22 5.56
N GLY A 50 22.42 -7.34 6.22
CA GLY A 50 23.72 -7.55 6.88
C GLY A 50 24.93 -7.44 5.94
N PHE A 51 24.75 -7.65 4.62
CA PHE A 51 25.84 -7.48 3.64
C PHE A 51 26.27 -6.02 3.40
N LYS A 52 25.45 -5.03 3.77
CA LYS A 52 25.78 -3.60 3.72
C LYS A 52 27.06 -3.29 4.51
N ASP A 53 27.17 -3.87 5.71
CA ASP A 53 28.30 -3.68 6.62
C ASP A 53 29.39 -4.75 6.51
N PHE A 54 29.13 -5.79 5.71
CA PHE A 54 30.05 -6.91 5.55
C PHE A 54 31.31 -6.50 4.81
N ARG A 55 32.47 -6.96 5.30
CA ARG A 55 33.76 -6.63 4.69
C ARG A 55 33.80 -7.22 3.27
N THR A 56 33.93 -6.37 2.25
CA THR A 56 34.01 -6.75 0.84
C THR A 56 35.06 -7.84 0.57
N ARG A 57 36.22 -7.81 1.26
CA ARG A 57 37.25 -8.87 1.15
C ARG A 57 36.77 -10.24 1.64
N LYS A 58 35.90 -10.28 2.65
CA LYS A 58 35.32 -11.53 3.19
C LYS A 58 34.26 -12.06 2.24
N LEU A 59 33.36 -11.19 1.75
CA LEU A 59 32.36 -11.57 0.75
C LEU A 59 33.01 -12.10 -0.53
N LYS A 60 34.03 -11.40 -1.06
CA LYS A 60 34.82 -11.85 -2.21
C LYS A 60 35.33 -13.28 -2.05
N LYS A 61 35.87 -13.65 -0.88
CA LYS A 61 36.36 -15.01 -0.62
C LYS A 61 35.25 -16.05 -0.64
N LEU A 62 34.08 -15.72 -0.09
CA LEU A 62 32.92 -16.61 -0.08
C LEU A 62 32.40 -16.84 -1.51
N ILE A 63 32.28 -15.76 -2.30
CA ILE A 63 31.88 -15.85 -3.71
C ILE A 63 32.86 -16.74 -4.48
N GLN A 64 34.17 -16.50 -4.34
CA GLN A 64 35.19 -17.32 -5.00
C GLN A 64 35.14 -18.81 -4.59
N GLU A 65 34.67 -19.13 -3.39
CA GLU A 65 34.52 -20.50 -2.94
C GLU A 65 33.32 -21.19 -3.60
N VAL A 66 32.13 -20.57 -3.53
CA VAL A 66 30.90 -21.15 -4.13
C VAL A 66 30.97 -21.17 -5.65
N MET A 67 31.70 -20.24 -6.26
CA MET A 67 31.85 -20.18 -7.72
C MET A 67 32.84 -21.21 -8.28
N LYS A 68 33.52 -22.02 -7.45
CA LYS A 68 34.36 -23.13 -7.95
C LYS A 68 33.57 -24.16 -8.77
N ASP A 69 32.29 -24.33 -8.46
CA ASP A 69 31.36 -25.19 -9.19
C ASP A 69 30.12 -24.44 -9.69
N ASN A 70 30.26 -23.13 -9.94
CA ASN A 70 29.19 -22.22 -10.34
C ASN A 70 27.97 -22.28 -9.39
N GLY A 71 28.22 -22.27 -8.08
CA GLY A 71 27.18 -22.20 -7.06
C GLY A 71 26.39 -23.49 -6.82
N LYS A 72 26.70 -24.58 -7.55
CA LYS A 72 25.95 -25.85 -7.46
C LYS A 72 26.02 -26.49 -6.07
N SER A 73 27.13 -26.31 -5.37
CA SER A 73 27.33 -26.83 -4.02
C SER A 73 26.49 -26.11 -2.95
N ASP A 74 26.15 -24.84 -3.18
CA ASP A 74 25.36 -24.03 -2.24
C ASP A 74 24.60 -22.92 -2.98
N PRO A 75 23.51 -23.27 -3.69
CA PRO A 75 22.80 -22.31 -4.52
C PRO A 75 22.07 -21.24 -3.69
N VAL A 76 21.69 -21.55 -2.45
CA VAL A 76 21.05 -20.58 -1.53
C VAL A 76 22.05 -19.50 -1.10
N LEU A 77 23.25 -19.89 -0.66
CA LEU A 77 24.30 -18.90 -0.35
C LEU A 77 24.73 -18.12 -1.58
N THR A 78 24.78 -18.77 -2.74
CA THR A 78 25.11 -18.13 -4.02
C THR A 78 24.07 -17.06 -4.37
N ALA A 79 22.77 -17.39 -4.25
CA ALA A 79 21.67 -16.48 -4.53
C ALA A 79 21.75 -15.20 -3.68
N ILE A 80 21.84 -15.35 -2.35
CA ILE A 80 21.85 -14.16 -1.47
C ILE A 80 23.13 -13.31 -1.61
N MET A 81 24.28 -13.92 -1.97
CA MET A 81 25.49 -13.16 -2.26
C MET A 81 25.41 -12.44 -3.61
N PHE A 82 24.76 -13.03 -4.61
CA PHE A 82 24.49 -12.39 -5.89
C PHE A 82 23.57 -11.18 -5.69
N GLU A 83 22.47 -11.38 -4.95
CA GLU A 83 21.54 -10.32 -4.54
C GLU A 83 22.24 -9.19 -3.77
N ALA A 84 23.12 -9.54 -2.82
CA ALA A 84 23.91 -8.54 -2.11
C ALA A 84 24.76 -7.66 -3.06
N CYS A 85 25.22 -8.21 -4.18
CA CYS A 85 26.00 -7.46 -5.16
C CYS A 85 25.12 -6.57 -6.06
N ILE A 86 23.87 -6.95 -6.35
CA ILE A 86 22.95 -6.10 -7.13
C ILE A 86 22.27 -5.02 -6.27
N CYS A 87 21.92 -5.32 -5.02
CA CYS A 87 21.21 -4.43 -4.11
C CYS A 87 22.13 -3.43 -3.38
N HIS A 88 23.38 -3.80 -3.04
CA HIS A 88 24.28 -2.93 -2.30
C HIS A 88 25.40 -2.38 -3.18
N GLU A 89 25.41 -1.06 -3.42
CA GLU A 89 26.41 -0.37 -4.25
C GLU A 89 27.85 -0.71 -3.86
N ARG A 90 28.12 -0.83 -2.57
CA ARG A 90 29.44 -1.19 -2.02
C ARG A 90 29.94 -2.56 -2.50
N GLN A 91 29.03 -3.51 -2.72
CA GLN A 91 29.37 -4.89 -3.12
C GLN A 91 29.23 -5.10 -4.63
N ARG A 92 28.57 -4.19 -5.37
CA ARG A 92 28.41 -4.23 -6.83
C ARG A 92 29.69 -4.53 -7.63
N PRO A 93 30.89 -4.02 -7.26
CA PRO A 93 32.13 -4.38 -7.96
C PRO A 93 32.51 -5.87 -7.90
N LEU A 94 31.82 -6.68 -7.09
CA LEU A 94 32.02 -8.13 -7.00
C LEU A 94 31.17 -8.93 -8.00
N LEU A 95 30.20 -8.31 -8.69
CA LEU A 95 29.35 -9.00 -9.69
C LEU A 95 30.15 -9.81 -10.73
N PRO A 96 31.28 -9.32 -11.29
CA PRO A 96 32.07 -10.10 -12.26
C PRO A 96 32.65 -11.41 -11.71
N LEU A 97 32.60 -11.64 -10.38
CA LEU A 97 33.02 -12.92 -9.81
C LEU A 97 32.01 -14.05 -10.04
N PHE A 98 30.80 -13.71 -10.50
CA PHE A 98 29.76 -14.67 -10.87
C PHE A 98 29.78 -15.02 -12.36
N ASP A 99 30.77 -14.56 -13.13
CA ASP A 99 30.91 -14.89 -14.56
C ASP A 99 30.84 -16.42 -14.80
N GLY A 100 29.96 -16.84 -15.71
CA GLY A 100 29.71 -18.25 -16.03
C GLY A 100 28.57 -18.92 -15.25
N LEU A 101 27.94 -18.22 -14.31
CA LEU A 101 26.64 -18.57 -13.73
C LEU A 101 25.53 -17.87 -14.51
N ASP A 102 24.46 -18.60 -14.82
CA ASP A 102 23.20 -18.01 -15.25
C ASP A 102 22.39 -17.60 -14.00
N PRO A 103 22.11 -16.31 -13.76
CA PRO A 103 21.33 -15.89 -12.59
C PRO A 103 19.93 -16.52 -12.53
N ALA A 104 19.36 -16.96 -13.65
CA ALA A 104 18.07 -17.65 -13.67
C ALA A 104 18.10 -18.98 -12.89
N ASP A 105 19.25 -19.66 -12.83
CA ASP A 105 19.43 -20.90 -12.05
C ASP A 105 19.30 -20.67 -10.54
N LEU A 106 19.42 -19.41 -10.08
CA LEU A 106 19.29 -19.05 -8.66
C LEU A 106 17.83 -18.80 -8.24
N LEU A 107 16.91 -18.58 -9.18
CA LEU A 107 15.52 -18.20 -8.89
C LEU A 107 14.79 -19.19 -7.96
N PRO A 108 14.95 -20.52 -8.07
CA PRO A 108 14.30 -21.46 -7.15
C PRO A 108 14.81 -21.38 -5.70
N HIS A 109 15.92 -20.68 -5.46
CA HIS A 109 16.68 -20.68 -4.20
C HIS A 109 16.61 -19.37 -3.43
N THR A 110 15.71 -18.46 -3.82
CA THR A 110 15.46 -17.17 -3.17
C THR A 110 13.95 -16.88 -3.09
N PRO A 111 13.45 -16.25 -2.02
CA PRO A 111 12.08 -15.75 -1.99
C PRO A 111 11.95 -14.43 -2.77
N ALA A 112 13.00 -13.62 -2.77
CA ALA A 112 12.97 -12.22 -3.15
C ALA A 112 12.79 -12.00 -4.67
N ILE A 113 12.36 -10.80 -5.03
CA ILE A 113 12.20 -10.38 -6.43
C ILE A 113 13.51 -9.85 -7.05
N HIS A 114 14.55 -9.63 -6.25
CA HIS A 114 15.77 -8.90 -6.63
C HIS A 114 16.40 -9.44 -7.92
N ILE A 115 16.58 -10.76 -8.03
CA ILE A 115 17.12 -11.40 -9.24
C ILE A 115 16.14 -11.31 -10.42
N ARG A 116 14.83 -11.46 -10.18
CA ARG A 116 13.80 -11.33 -11.24
C ARG A 116 13.80 -9.93 -11.85
N SER A 117 13.96 -8.90 -11.03
CA SER A 117 14.06 -7.51 -11.47
C SER A 117 15.36 -7.25 -12.22
N TYR A 118 16.50 -7.76 -11.71
CA TYR A 118 17.80 -7.65 -12.37
C TYR A 118 17.81 -8.28 -13.78
N LEU A 119 17.03 -9.35 -13.98
CA LEU A 119 16.91 -10.03 -15.27
C LEU A 119 16.01 -9.30 -16.29
N GLN A 120 15.28 -8.25 -15.89
CA GLN A 120 14.50 -7.45 -16.84
C GLN A 120 15.43 -6.52 -17.63
N GLU A 121 15.50 -6.69 -18.95
CA GLU A 121 16.41 -5.92 -19.83
C GLU A 121 16.14 -4.41 -19.80
N ASP A 122 14.87 -4.04 -19.61
CA ASP A 122 14.36 -2.67 -19.63
C ASP A 122 14.30 -2.00 -18.24
N GLN A 123 14.69 -2.69 -17.16
CA GLN A 123 14.54 -2.17 -15.79
C GLN A 123 15.22 -0.80 -15.62
N LYS A 124 16.40 -0.61 -16.22
CA LYS A 124 17.12 0.66 -16.13
C LYS A 124 16.35 1.81 -16.75
N LEU A 125 15.65 1.57 -17.87
CA LEU A 125 14.82 2.58 -18.52
C LEU A 125 13.64 2.94 -17.63
N HIS A 126 12.96 1.93 -17.06
CA HIS A 126 11.89 2.15 -16.08
C HIS A 126 12.38 2.94 -14.87
N SER A 127 13.53 2.61 -14.28
CA SER A 127 14.08 3.35 -13.14
C SER A 127 14.35 4.82 -13.46
N SER A 128 14.88 5.14 -14.65
CA SER A 128 15.12 6.54 -15.06
C SER A 128 13.82 7.33 -15.22
N TRP A 129 12.77 6.71 -15.76
CA TRP A 129 11.47 7.36 -15.86
C TRP A 129 10.76 7.48 -14.50
N ILE A 130 10.87 6.47 -13.64
CA ILE A 130 10.34 6.50 -12.27
C ILE A 130 10.99 7.61 -11.44
N GLU A 131 12.30 7.85 -11.59
CA GLU A 131 12.98 8.99 -10.94
C GLU A 131 12.36 10.32 -11.41
N LEU A 132 12.15 10.48 -12.72
CA LEU A 132 11.56 11.69 -13.29
C LEU A 132 10.11 11.91 -12.80
N PHE A 133 9.26 10.89 -12.87
CA PHE A 133 7.87 10.98 -12.38
C PHE A 133 7.80 11.12 -10.86
N GLY A 134 8.70 10.46 -10.12
CA GLY A 134 8.81 10.58 -8.68
C GLY A 134 9.13 12.01 -8.25
N ASN A 135 10.07 12.68 -8.91
CA ASN A 135 10.36 14.09 -8.62
C ASN A 135 9.15 15.00 -8.86
N ASN A 136 8.35 14.73 -9.88
CA ASN A 136 7.11 15.46 -10.12
C ASN A 136 6.02 15.15 -9.07
N ILE A 137 5.71 13.87 -8.82
CA ILE A 137 4.63 13.46 -7.91
C ILE A 137 4.98 13.80 -6.46
N PHE A 138 6.22 13.54 -6.03
CA PHE A 138 6.64 13.65 -4.64
C PHE A 138 7.18 15.03 -4.28
N ALA A 139 8.02 15.61 -5.15
CA ALA A 139 8.67 16.89 -4.92
C ALA A 139 8.03 18.07 -5.68
N MET A 140 6.99 17.81 -6.51
CA MET A 140 6.29 18.83 -7.31
C MET A 140 7.22 19.55 -8.30
N GLU A 141 8.25 18.84 -8.78
CA GLU A 141 9.13 19.36 -9.82
C GLU A 141 8.41 19.32 -11.20
N PRO A 142 8.56 20.37 -12.04
CA PRO A 142 8.01 20.34 -13.40
C PRO A 142 8.62 19.21 -14.24
N LEU A 143 7.80 18.62 -15.10
CA LEU A 143 8.26 17.62 -16.07
C LEU A 143 8.77 18.29 -17.36
N PRO A 144 9.80 17.72 -18.03
CA PRO A 144 10.17 18.13 -19.37
C PRO A 144 9.08 17.74 -20.37
N THR A 145 8.93 18.51 -21.44
CA THR A 145 8.06 18.15 -22.56
C THR A 145 8.56 16.87 -23.26
N PRO A 146 7.69 16.14 -23.99
CA PRO A 146 8.12 14.98 -24.77
C PRO A 146 9.24 15.27 -25.79
N GLU A 147 9.38 16.52 -26.24
CA GLU A 147 10.47 16.95 -27.12
C GLU A 147 11.79 17.25 -26.39
N GLU A 148 11.73 17.55 -25.09
CA GLU A 148 12.89 17.88 -24.25
C GLU A 148 13.49 16.65 -23.54
N VAL A 149 12.68 15.61 -23.30
CA VAL A 149 13.12 14.40 -22.62
C VAL A 149 14.10 13.61 -23.49
N THR A 150 15.19 13.14 -22.87
CA THR A 150 16.26 12.39 -23.57
C THR A 150 16.17 10.88 -23.36
N LEU A 151 15.15 10.42 -22.63
CA LEU A 151 14.91 9.00 -22.35
C LEU A 151 14.14 8.36 -23.52
N ASP A 152 14.49 7.11 -23.82
CA ASP A 152 13.76 6.31 -24.80
C ASP A 152 12.31 6.08 -24.34
N GLN A 153 11.40 5.96 -25.31
CA GLN A 153 10.00 5.66 -25.05
C GLN A 153 9.84 4.22 -24.55
N ILE A 154 9.04 4.03 -23.50
CA ILE A 154 8.79 2.71 -22.90
C ILE A 154 7.68 1.95 -23.65
N PHE A 155 6.63 2.66 -24.08
CA PHE A 155 5.40 2.07 -24.59
C PHE A 155 5.13 2.46 -26.04
N SER A 156 4.60 1.54 -26.84
CA SER A 156 4.12 1.84 -28.19
C SER A 156 2.81 2.66 -28.15
N ASP A 157 2.44 3.29 -29.26
CA ASP A 157 1.16 4.02 -29.35
C ASP A 157 -0.06 3.11 -29.08
N ASP A 158 0.04 1.83 -29.45
CA ASP A 158 -1.01 0.83 -29.22
C ASP A 158 -1.18 0.52 -27.72
N ASP A 159 -0.10 0.52 -26.95
CA ASP A 159 -0.13 0.32 -25.48
C ASP A 159 -0.80 1.50 -24.75
N LEU A 160 -0.88 2.66 -25.40
CA LEU A 160 -1.34 3.93 -24.82
C LEU A 160 -2.77 4.29 -25.22
N VAL A 161 -3.46 3.43 -25.97
CA VAL A 161 -4.86 3.63 -26.37
C VAL A 161 -5.74 3.84 -25.14
N LEU A 162 -6.56 4.90 -25.17
CA LEU A 162 -7.54 5.20 -24.12
C LEU A 162 -8.78 4.33 -24.32
N PRO A 163 -9.16 3.49 -23.35
CA PRO A 163 -10.51 2.93 -23.34
C PRO A 163 -11.53 4.05 -23.11
N GLU A 164 -12.78 3.83 -23.53
CA GLU A 164 -13.89 4.67 -23.12
C GLU A 164 -14.05 4.59 -21.60
N VAL A 165 -14.15 5.74 -20.94
CA VAL A 165 -14.16 5.83 -19.48
C VAL A 165 -15.58 6.09 -18.99
N THR A 166 -16.02 5.30 -18.01
CA THR A 166 -17.27 5.57 -17.26
C THR A 166 -16.91 6.25 -15.95
N THR A 167 -17.39 7.47 -15.72
CA THR A 167 -17.07 8.19 -14.48
C THR A 167 -17.94 7.72 -13.30
N ALA A 168 -17.54 8.04 -12.08
CA ALA A 168 -18.36 7.84 -10.88
C ALA A 168 -19.72 8.54 -10.97
N GLY A 169 -19.77 9.71 -11.62
CA GLY A 169 -21.01 10.42 -11.90
C GLY A 169 -21.92 9.63 -12.86
N ASP A 170 -21.36 9.05 -13.92
CA ASP A 170 -22.10 8.22 -14.87
C ASP A 170 -22.63 6.95 -14.20
N ALA A 171 -21.79 6.26 -13.43
CA ALA A 171 -22.18 5.08 -12.66
C ALA A 171 -23.28 5.41 -11.64
N ARG A 172 -23.16 6.54 -10.93
CA ARG A 172 -24.18 7.02 -9.98
C ARG A 172 -25.51 7.34 -10.65
N ALA A 173 -25.48 7.95 -11.84
CA ALA A 173 -26.68 8.23 -12.63
C ALA A 173 -27.33 6.95 -13.16
N ALA A 174 -26.52 5.99 -13.63
CA ALA A 174 -27.00 4.72 -14.16
C ALA A 174 -27.68 3.82 -13.10
N LEU A 175 -27.32 3.98 -11.82
CA LEU A 175 -27.93 3.27 -10.69
C LEU A 175 -29.18 3.97 -10.12
N GLU A 176 -29.60 5.10 -10.71
CA GLU A 176 -30.77 5.82 -10.22
C GLU A 176 -32.03 4.92 -10.25
N GLY A 177 -32.71 4.83 -9.11
CA GLY A 177 -33.88 3.95 -8.92
C GLY A 177 -33.54 2.51 -8.48
N GLU A 178 -32.28 2.10 -8.52
CA GLU A 178 -31.81 0.79 -8.04
C GLU A 178 -31.09 0.87 -6.68
N LEU A 179 -30.70 2.08 -6.26
CA LEU A 179 -29.98 2.31 -5.01
C LEU A 179 -30.85 2.01 -3.77
N PRO A 180 -30.26 1.43 -2.71
CA PRO A 180 -30.93 1.27 -1.43
C PRO A 180 -31.25 2.64 -0.80
N PRO A 181 -32.24 2.69 0.12
CA PRO A 181 -32.53 3.92 0.85
C PRO A 181 -31.32 4.34 1.70
N ALA A 182 -31.18 5.66 1.89
CA ALA A 182 -30.20 6.21 2.81
C ALA A 182 -30.35 5.57 4.21
N LYS A 183 -29.22 5.29 4.85
CA LYS A 183 -29.13 4.56 6.10
C LYS A 183 -28.16 5.26 7.03
N GLU A 184 -28.65 5.68 8.17
CA GLU A 184 -27.82 6.33 9.17
C GLU A 184 -26.72 5.39 9.65
N ARG A 185 -25.52 5.94 9.79
CA ARG A 185 -24.37 5.23 10.36
C ARG A 185 -24.58 5.03 11.87
N ARG A 186 -23.93 4.00 12.40
CA ARG A 186 -23.86 3.82 13.85
C ARG A 186 -23.27 5.09 14.50
N PRO A 187 -23.83 5.59 15.62
CA PRO A 187 -23.24 6.70 16.35
C PRO A 187 -21.76 6.47 16.69
N LEU A 188 -20.96 7.53 16.69
CA LEU A 188 -19.52 7.44 16.98
C LEU A 188 -19.26 6.86 18.37
N GLU A 189 -20.02 7.29 19.39
CA GLU A 189 -19.87 6.81 20.76
C GLU A 189 -20.05 5.28 20.86
N GLU A 190 -21.09 4.74 20.21
CA GLU A 190 -21.31 3.29 20.17
C GLU A 190 -20.21 2.55 19.41
N THR A 191 -19.68 3.15 18.34
CA THR A 191 -18.55 2.60 17.57
C THR A 191 -17.30 2.51 18.46
N ILE A 192 -16.99 3.60 19.16
CA ILE A 192 -15.84 3.73 20.07
C ILE A 192 -15.94 2.72 21.21
N ASP A 193 -17.09 2.68 21.89
CA ASP A 193 -17.32 1.78 23.03
C ASP A 193 -17.22 0.32 22.62
N HIS A 194 -17.77 -0.04 21.46
CA HIS A 194 -17.65 -1.38 20.94
C HIS A 194 -16.20 -1.74 20.62
N ALA A 195 -15.51 -0.90 19.85
CA ALA A 195 -14.15 -1.14 19.40
C ALA A 195 -13.17 -1.26 20.56
N PHE A 196 -13.20 -0.31 21.51
CA PHE A 196 -12.33 -0.38 22.68
C PHE A 196 -12.59 -1.63 23.52
N ARG A 197 -13.86 -1.98 23.74
CA ARG A 197 -14.23 -3.15 24.55
C ARG A 197 -13.74 -4.47 23.95
N VAL A 198 -13.80 -4.64 22.63
CA VAL A 198 -13.37 -5.90 22.00
C VAL A 198 -11.86 -5.97 21.82
N LEU A 199 -11.20 -4.85 21.51
CA LEU A 199 -9.74 -4.78 21.44
C LEU A 199 -9.08 -4.98 22.82
N ASP A 200 -9.70 -4.49 23.89
CA ASP A 200 -9.26 -4.76 25.27
C ASP A 200 -9.33 -6.26 25.59
N LYS A 201 -10.46 -6.89 25.27
CA LYS A 201 -10.66 -8.34 25.45
C LYS A 201 -9.69 -9.19 24.64
N ALA A 202 -9.24 -8.69 23.49
CA ALA A 202 -8.26 -9.33 22.63
C ALA A 202 -6.80 -9.10 23.09
N ASP A 203 -6.57 -8.43 24.22
CA ASP A 203 -5.23 -8.08 24.73
C ASP A 203 -4.39 -7.28 23.71
N ALA A 204 -5.05 -6.42 22.91
CA ALA A 204 -4.39 -5.65 21.88
C ALA A 204 -3.55 -4.51 22.46
N PHE A 205 -4.01 -3.87 23.54
CA PHE A 205 -3.48 -2.58 23.99
C PHE A 205 -2.13 -2.65 24.70
N LEU A 206 -1.23 -1.73 24.30
CA LEU A 206 0.02 -1.46 24.99
C LEU A 206 0.00 -0.03 25.56
N GLY A 207 -0.71 0.15 26.68
CA GLY A 207 -0.83 1.44 27.36
C GLY A 207 -2.03 2.30 26.92
N PRO A 208 -2.09 3.56 27.41
CA PRO A 208 -3.22 4.45 27.16
C PRO A 208 -3.16 5.09 25.76
N VAL A 209 -4.29 5.66 25.33
CA VAL A 209 -4.34 6.57 24.17
C VAL A 209 -3.58 7.85 24.52
N MET A 210 -2.77 8.34 23.58
CA MET A 210 -1.98 9.56 23.71
C MET A 210 -2.41 10.61 22.68
N GLN A 211 -2.19 11.88 23.00
CA GLN A 211 -2.35 12.98 22.04
C GLN A 211 -1.05 13.20 21.28
N HIS A 212 -1.14 13.61 20.02
CA HIS A 212 0.00 14.12 19.25
C HIS A 212 -0.41 15.32 18.40
N LYS A 213 0.58 16.02 17.84
CA LYS A 213 0.39 17.22 17.00
C LYS A 213 1.21 17.12 15.72
N ALA A 214 1.20 15.95 15.08
CA ALA A 214 2.05 15.66 13.92
C ALA A 214 1.30 15.80 12.58
N SER A 215 0.14 16.48 12.59
CA SER A 215 -0.73 16.64 11.43
C SER A 215 -1.55 17.93 11.55
N LEU A 216 -2.13 18.38 10.44
CA LEU A 216 -3.02 19.55 10.44
C LEU A 216 -4.33 19.30 11.20
N SER A 217 -4.66 18.02 11.47
CA SER A 217 -5.81 17.68 12.30
C SER A 217 -5.77 18.41 13.66
N PRO A 218 -6.86 19.11 14.06
CA PRO A 218 -6.92 19.81 15.35
C PRO A 218 -6.90 18.84 16.53
N ILE A 219 -7.44 17.63 16.35
CA ILE A 219 -7.38 16.55 17.32
C ILE A 219 -6.69 15.35 16.68
N ALA A 220 -5.61 14.89 17.29
CA ALA A 220 -4.93 13.68 16.86
C ALA A 220 -4.63 12.77 18.05
N ARG A 221 -4.75 11.46 17.80
CA ARG A 221 -4.66 10.37 18.76
C ARG A 221 -3.66 9.35 18.25
N LEU A 222 -2.90 8.77 19.16
CA LEU A 222 -2.12 7.58 18.85
C LEU A 222 -2.22 6.56 19.97
N ARG A 223 -2.09 5.29 19.64
CA ARG A 223 -2.04 4.22 20.64
C ARG A 223 -1.12 3.10 20.18
N HIS A 224 -0.28 2.64 21.10
CA HIS A 224 0.53 1.45 20.89
C HIS A 224 -0.27 0.18 21.17
N TRP A 225 0.01 -0.86 20.39
CA TRP A 225 -0.62 -2.17 20.51
C TRP A 225 0.37 -3.27 20.11
N SER A 226 0.10 -4.52 20.50
CA SER A 226 1.01 -5.63 20.23
C SER A 226 0.52 -6.53 19.10
N VAL A 227 1.44 -6.88 18.21
CA VAL A 227 1.28 -7.91 17.19
C VAL A 227 1.84 -9.21 17.73
N LYS A 228 1.10 -10.32 17.61
CA LYS A 228 1.58 -11.67 17.88
C LYS A 228 0.98 -12.64 16.87
N THR A 229 1.83 -13.24 16.04
CA THR A 229 1.42 -14.24 15.05
C THR A 229 2.28 -15.49 15.10
N ARG A 230 1.70 -16.61 14.65
CA ARG A 230 2.41 -17.88 14.47
C ARG A 230 2.03 -18.48 13.13
N SER A 231 3.03 -18.87 12.34
CA SER A 231 2.82 -19.47 11.02
C SER A 231 3.45 -20.85 10.95
N VAL A 232 2.65 -21.84 10.55
CA VAL A 232 3.09 -23.18 10.18
C VAL A 232 2.55 -23.47 8.77
N ASN A 233 3.43 -23.48 7.78
CA ASN A 233 3.10 -23.63 6.37
C ASN A 233 4.29 -24.25 5.62
N GLY A 234 4.09 -25.37 4.92
CA GLY A 234 5.18 -26.08 4.25
C GLY A 234 6.35 -26.39 5.19
N ARG A 235 7.55 -25.94 4.82
CA ARG A 235 8.78 -26.02 5.63
C ARG A 235 8.79 -25.05 6.81
N MET A 236 7.97 -24.01 6.77
CA MET A 236 8.01 -22.89 7.70
C MET A 236 7.32 -23.22 9.03
N SER A 237 8.00 -22.86 10.12
CA SER A 237 7.44 -22.79 11.47
C SER A 237 8.04 -21.59 12.20
N ASN A 238 7.37 -20.45 12.09
CA ASN A 238 7.85 -19.17 12.63
C ASN A 238 6.81 -18.46 13.51
N SER A 239 7.26 -17.41 14.21
CA SER A 239 6.40 -16.48 14.93
C SER A 239 6.93 -15.07 14.78
N LEU A 240 6.03 -14.09 14.78
CA LEU A 240 6.36 -12.67 14.76
C LEU A 240 5.71 -11.99 15.97
N GLU A 241 6.47 -11.20 16.71
CA GLU A 241 5.96 -10.36 17.78
C GLU A 241 6.51 -8.93 17.66
N GLY A 242 5.71 -7.92 17.95
CA GLY A 242 6.23 -6.56 18.02
C GLY A 242 5.21 -5.54 18.45
N ILE A 243 5.65 -4.29 18.54
CA ILE A 243 4.81 -3.15 18.90
C ILE A 243 4.46 -2.40 17.63
N GLN A 244 3.19 -2.12 17.46
CA GLN A 244 2.64 -1.28 16.41
C GLN A 244 1.99 -0.03 17.01
N THR A 245 1.80 0.98 16.16
CA THR A 245 1.12 2.22 16.54
C THR A 245 0.00 2.47 15.55
N SER A 246 -1.19 2.74 16.08
CA SER A 246 -2.29 3.25 15.27
C SER A 246 -2.54 4.71 15.59
N TYR A 247 -2.95 5.46 14.57
CA TYR A 247 -3.23 6.88 14.64
C TYR A 247 -4.72 7.13 14.41
N GLY A 248 -5.22 8.23 14.94
CA GLY A 248 -6.57 8.70 14.64
C GLY A 248 -6.62 10.20 14.57
N ARG A 249 -7.30 10.71 13.55
CA ARG A 249 -7.36 12.14 13.22
C ARG A 249 -8.81 12.55 13.03
N GLY A 250 -9.10 13.82 13.26
CA GLY A 250 -10.44 14.35 13.15
C GLY A 250 -10.60 15.76 13.70
N LEU A 251 -11.72 16.38 13.30
CA LEU A 251 -12.10 17.73 13.71
C LEU A 251 -12.58 17.79 15.17
N ALA A 252 -13.11 16.68 15.67
CA ALA A 252 -13.56 16.53 17.06
C ALA A 252 -12.99 15.26 17.70
N GLN A 253 -13.06 15.21 19.02
CA GLN A 253 -12.50 14.11 19.80
C GLN A 253 -13.09 12.75 19.43
N ALA A 254 -14.41 12.65 19.28
CA ALA A 254 -15.07 11.39 18.94
C ALA A 254 -14.60 10.84 17.58
N ASN A 255 -14.38 11.70 16.58
CA ASN A 255 -13.86 11.29 15.28
C ASN A 255 -12.44 10.70 15.39
N ALA A 256 -11.54 11.40 16.10
CA ALA A 256 -10.16 10.94 16.26
C ALA A 256 -10.06 9.66 17.11
N ASP A 257 -10.88 9.53 18.15
CA ASP A 257 -10.93 8.33 18.99
C ASP A 257 -11.48 7.12 18.21
N ALA A 258 -12.56 7.32 17.41
CA ALA A 258 -13.10 6.28 16.54
C ALA A 258 -12.11 5.86 15.45
N SER A 259 -11.48 6.82 14.77
CA SER A 259 -10.46 6.58 13.74
C SER A 259 -9.30 5.77 14.29
N CYS A 260 -8.76 6.13 15.47
CA CYS A 260 -7.67 5.39 16.11
C CYS A 260 -8.05 3.93 16.47
N ALA A 261 -9.25 3.73 17.03
CA ALA A 261 -9.71 2.40 17.42
C ALA A 261 -10.02 1.51 16.20
N MET A 262 -10.60 2.08 15.15
CA MET A 262 -10.98 1.36 13.94
C MET A 262 -9.76 1.04 13.05
N GLU A 263 -8.78 1.94 12.95
CA GLU A 263 -7.49 1.64 12.32
C GLU A 263 -6.76 0.52 13.08
N MET A 264 -6.81 0.53 14.41
CA MET A 264 -6.24 -0.57 15.20
C MET A 264 -6.95 -1.90 14.93
N ALA A 265 -8.28 -1.93 14.88
CA ALA A 265 -9.04 -3.14 14.57
C ALA A 265 -8.73 -3.70 13.17
N GLU A 266 -8.60 -2.81 12.19
CA GLU A 266 -8.16 -3.13 10.83
C GLU A 266 -6.76 -3.75 10.83
N ARG A 267 -5.77 -3.05 11.39
CA ARG A 267 -4.39 -3.51 11.42
C ARG A 267 -4.27 -4.81 12.19
N PHE A 268 -4.87 -4.92 13.37
CA PHE A 268 -4.88 -6.16 14.18
C PHE A 268 -5.47 -7.35 13.42
N SER A 269 -6.45 -7.11 12.55
CA SER A 269 -7.05 -8.14 11.70
C SER A 269 -6.23 -8.49 10.45
N SER A 270 -5.30 -7.63 10.03
CA SER A 270 -4.40 -7.90 8.91
C SER A 270 -3.15 -8.73 9.26
N TYR A 271 -2.86 -8.93 10.55
CA TYR A 271 -1.79 -9.82 11.01
C TYR A 271 -2.34 -11.23 11.28
N ALA A 272 -2.20 -12.13 10.29
CA ALA A 272 -2.72 -13.49 10.37
C ALA A 272 -1.77 -14.49 11.04
N SER A 273 -2.36 -15.50 11.69
CA SER A 273 -1.68 -16.74 12.06
C SER A 273 -2.11 -17.88 11.16
N PHE A 274 -1.15 -18.73 10.79
CA PHE A 274 -1.34 -19.83 9.84
C PHE A 274 -1.06 -21.17 10.50
N SER A 275 -1.93 -22.14 10.23
CA SER A 275 -1.79 -23.52 10.68
C SER A 275 -1.80 -24.47 9.49
N ASN A 276 -1.60 -25.76 9.76
CA ASN A 276 -1.78 -26.81 8.75
C ASN A 276 -3.22 -26.91 8.19
N LYS A 277 -4.20 -26.24 8.80
CA LYS A 277 -5.58 -26.15 8.32
C LYS A 277 -5.88 -24.86 7.56
N GLY A 278 -4.90 -23.97 7.40
CA GLY A 278 -5.04 -22.66 6.80
C GLY A 278 -5.04 -21.53 7.82
N ILE A 279 -5.71 -20.43 7.48
CA ILE A 279 -5.70 -19.17 8.23
C ILE A 279 -6.59 -19.28 9.47
N THR A 280 -6.13 -18.76 10.60
CA THR A 280 -6.78 -18.93 11.91
C THR A 280 -7.22 -17.60 12.53
N GLY A 281 -8.25 -17.64 13.37
CA GLY A 281 -8.76 -16.46 14.11
C GLY A 281 -9.91 -15.70 13.44
N TYR A 282 -10.19 -15.98 12.17
CA TYR A 282 -11.25 -15.34 11.39
C TYR A 282 -12.59 -16.05 11.51
N LYS A 283 -13.69 -15.32 11.26
CA LYS A 283 -15.05 -15.87 11.28
C LYS A 283 -15.21 -17.02 10.30
N ASN A 284 -14.82 -16.77 9.06
CA ASN A 284 -14.82 -17.75 8.00
C ASN A 284 -13.63 -18.71 8.14
N GLU A 285 -13.76 -19.90 7.55
CA GLU A 285 -12.66 -20.85 7.45
C GLU A 285 -11.95 -20.64 6.11
N TYR A 286 -10.64 -20.41 6.16
CA TYR A 286 -9.83 -20.14 4.97
C TYR A 286 -8.71 -21.19 4.85
N PRO A 287 -9.01 -22.38 4.29
CA PRO A 287 -7.96 -23.34 3.94
C PRO A 287 -7.02 -22.74 2.89
N LEU A 288 -5.73 -23.09 2.98
CA LEU A 288 -4.75 -22.69 1.98
C LEU A 288 -4.62 -23.76 0.89
N ILE A 289 -4.54 -23.32 -0.36
CA ILE A 289 -4.24 -24.15 -1.52
C ILE A 289 -2.86 -23.73 -2.03
N GLN A 290 -1.91 -24.67 -2.15
CA GLN A 290 -0.60 -24.36 -2.74
C GLN A 290 -0.58 -24.78 -4.21
N SER A 291 -0.53 -23.81 -5.12
CA SER A 291 -0.54 -24.06 -6.57
C SER A 291 0.12 -22.92 -7.35
N SER A 292 0.56 -23.19 -8.57
CA SER A 292 0.78 -22.12 -9.54
C SER A 292 -0.59 -21.60 -10.02
N TYR A 293 -0.65 -20.37 -10.54
CA TYR A 293 -1.86 -19.82 -11.15
C TYR A 293 -2.30 -20.68 -12.35
N ASP A 294 -1.35 -21.10 -13.18
CA ASP A 294 -1.62 -21.87 -14.41
C ASP A 294 -2.22 -23.26 -14.13
N ASP A 295 -2.01 -23.81 -12.93
CA ASP A 295 -2.54 -25.10 -12.50
C ASP A 295 -3.90 -24.99 -11.74
N LEU A 296 -4.46 -23.79 -11.58
CA LEU A 296 -5.76 -23.60 -10.92
C LEU A 296 -6.94 -23.80 -11.89
N ASP A 297 -7.87 -24.67 -11.52
CA ASP A 297 -9.11 -24.93 -12.28
C ASP A 297 -10.30 -24.04 -11.83
N VAL A 298 -10.06 -23.07 -10.95
CA VAL A 298 -11.08 -22.18 -10.38
C VAL A 298 -10.72 -20.72 -10.59
N GLU A 299 -11.71 -19.84 -10.50
CA GLU A 299 -11.49 -18.41 -10.65
C GLU A 299 -10.51 -17.89 -9.57
N ALA A 300 -9.47 -17.19 -10.01
CA ALA A 300 -8.40 -16.68 -9.17
C ALA A 300 -7.91 -15.34 -9.72
N ILE A 301 -7.39 -14.48 -8.84
CA ILE A 301 -6.65 -13.29 -9.28
C ILE A 301 -5.45 -13.76 -10.09
N ASN A 302 -5.36 -13.34 -11.36
CA ASN A 302 -4.14 -13.46 -12.13
C ASN A 302 -3.08 -12.51 -11.54
N PRO A 303 -1.95 -13.00 -11.02
CA PRO A 303 -0.93 -12.13 -10.43
C PRO A 303 -0.34 -11.12 -11.43
N ASN A 304 -0.37 -11.40 -12.74
CA ASN A 304 0.10 -10.46 -13.77
C ASN A 304 -0.90 -9.31 -14.06
N ASP A 305 -2.13 -9.41 -13.57
CA ASP A 305 -3.09 -8.29 -13.63
C ASP A 305 -2.88 -7.34 -12.44
N ILE A 306 -2.18 -7.80 -11.40
CA ILE A 306 -1.66 -6.94 -10.34
C ILE A 306 -0.43 -6.24 -10.90
N LYS A 307 -0.32 -4.91 -10.75
CA LYS A 307 0.82 -4.11 -11.23
C LYS A 307 2.10 -4.42 -10.44
N LEU A 308 2.63 -5.63 -10.60
CA LEU A 308 3.83 -6.12 -9.94
C LEU A 308 5.07 -5.47 -10.54
N GLU A 309 6.10 -5.30 -9.72
CA GLU A 309 7.42 -4.81 -10.15
C GLU A 309 8.14 -5.81 -11.07
N VAL A 310 7.81 -7.09 -10.95
CA VAL A 310 8.31 -8.16 -11.80
C VAL A 310 7.16 -9.08 -12.23
N PRO A 311 7.15 -9.58 -13.48
CA PRO A 311 6.12 -10.51 -13.91
C PRO A 311 6.08 -11.78 -13.07
N TYR A 312 4.87 -12.26 -12.82
CA TYR A 312 4.64 -13.62 -12.33
C TYR A 312 5.08 -14.62 -13.39
N ALA A 313 5.83 -15.63 -12.96
CA ALA A 313 6.52 -16.59 -13.83
C ALA A 313 6.26 -18.04 -13.39
N GLY A 314 5.04 -18.34 -12.95
CA GLY A 314 4.63 -19.70 -12.57
C GLY A 314 5.03 -20.12 -11.16
N GLN A 315 5.35 -19.16 -10.27
CA GLN A 315 5.66 -19.47 -8.87
C GLN A 315 4.47 -20.16 -8.18
N LYS A 316 4.73 -21.14 -7.31
CA LYS A 316 3.68 -21.71 -6.47
C LYS A 316 3.37 -20.75 -5.32
N LEU A 317 2.10 -20.41 -5.17
CA LEU A 317 1.60 -19.50 -4.15
C LEU A 317 0.59 -20.23 -3.25
N ASN A 318 0.37 -19.69 -2.06
CA ASN A 318 -0.65 -20.08 -1.10
C ASN A 318 -1.88 -19.21 -1.32
N TRP A 319 -2.92 -19.82 -1.85
CA TRP A 319 -4.19 -19.20 -2.19
C TRP A 319 -5.23 -19.46 -1.11
N PHE A 320 -6.16 -18.53 -0.92
CA PHE A 320 -7.38 -18.75 -0.13
C PHE A 320 -8.58 -18.09 -0.79
N GLU A 321 -9.78 -18.51 -0.43
CA GLU A 321 -11.02 -17.98 -0.99
C GLU A 321 -11.34 -16.58 -0.42
N GLY A 322 -11.51 -15.61 -1.32
CA GLY A 322 -12.24 -14.37 -1.09
C GLY A 322 -13.42 -14.27 -2.06
N HIS A 323 -13.88 -13.05 -2.32
CA HIS A 323 -15.05 -12.83 -3.18
C HIS A 323 -14.96 -11.58 -4.05
N ALA A 324 -15.62 -11.62 -5.20
CA ALA A 324 -15.80 -10.52 -6.13
C ALA A 324 -17.31 -10.26 -6.35
N PRO A 325 -17.74 -9.05 -6.76
CA PRO A 325 -19.12 -8.83 -7.18
C PRO A 325 -19.42 -9.64 -8.45
N ASP A 326 -20.65 -10.17 -8.53
CA ASP A 326 -21.10 -10.98 -9.68
C ASP A 326 -21.73 -10.16 -10.82
N GLY A 327 -21.77 -8.83 -10.66
CA GLY A 327 -22.41 -7.89 -11.60
C GLY A 327 -23.94 -7.88 -11.57
N LYS A 328 -24.56 -8.62 -10.64
CA LYS A 328 -26.03 -8.78 -10.50
C LYS A 328 -26.51 -8.50 -9.07
N GLY A 329 -25.69 -7.82 -8.27
CA GLY A 329 -25.95 -7.50 -6.86
C GLY A 329 -25.60 -8.62 -5.87
N GLY A 330 -24.98 -9.70 -6.33
CA GLY A 330 -24.45 -10.79 -5.51
C GLY A 330 -22.91 -10.80 -5.49
N VAL A 331 -22.37 -11.90 -4.95
CA VAL A 331 -20.93 -12.15 -4.91
C VAL A 331 -20.61 -13.53 -5.47
N LYS A 332 -19.40 -13.69 -5.99
CA LYS A 332 -18.84 -14.97 -6.45
C LYS A 332 -17.48 -15.23 -5.78
N PRO A 333 -17.12 -16.50 -5.50
CA PRO A 333 -15.83 -16.83 -4.92
C PRO A 333 -14.69 -16.58 -5.92
N VAL A 334 -13.54 -16.17 -5.40
CA VAL A 334 -12.30 -15.99 -6.17
C VAL A 334 -11.11 -16.30 -5.27
N LEU A 335 -10.11 -17.02 -5.79
CA LEU A 335 -8.89 -17.28 -5.05
C LEU A 335 -7.95 -16.07 -5.06
N ILE A 336 -7.40 -15.77 -3.89
CA ILE A 336 -6.49 -14.65 -3.64
C ILE A 336 -5.18 -15.20 -3.07
N PRO A 337 -4.00 -14.81 -3.59
CA PRO A 337 -2.71 -15.06 -2.94
C PRO A 337 -2.70 -14.47 -1.52
N ALA A 338 -2.37 -15.27 -0.51
CA ALA A 338 -2.37 -14.83 0.89
C ALA A 338 -1.44 -13.62 1.12
N GLN A 339 -0.32 -13.57 0.40
CA GLN A 339 0.62 -12.46 0.47
C GLN A 339 0.05 -11.12 -0.01
N LEU A 340 -1.03 -11.06 -0.82
CA LEU A 340 -1.67 -9.80 -1.21
C LEU A 340 -2.60 -9.21 -0.13
N VAL A 341 -2.81 -9.93 0.97
CA VAL A 341 -3.84 -9.62 1.96
C VAL A 341 -3.27 -9.33 3.35
N PHE A 342 -2.34 -10.16 3.80
CA PHE A 342 -1.84 -10.09 5.17
C PHE A 342 -0.54 -9.30 5.26
N LEU A 343 -0.47 -8.34 6.19
CA LEU A 343 0.77 -7.63 6.48
C LEU A 343 1.78 -8.59 7.10
N PHE A 344 3.04 -8.51 6.67
CA PHE A 344 4.10 -9.40 7.14
C PHE A 344 3.68 -10.89 6.95
N CYS A 345 3.31 -11.25 5.71
CA CYS A 345 3.03 -12.62 5.31
C CYS A 345 4.33 -13.34 4.95
N ASN A 346 4.76 -14.30 5.77
CA ASN A 346 5.97 -15.10 5.52
C ASN A 346 5.62 -16.60 5.52
N LEU A 347 5.23 -17.07 4.33
CA LEU A 347 4.83 -18.45 4.02
C LEU A 347 5.91 -19.13 3.18
N ASP A 348 5.80 -20.45 2.99
CA ASP A 348 6.76 -21.22 2.22
C ASP A 348 6.56 -21.06 0.70
N GLU A 349 6.81 -19.85 0.19
CA GLU A 349 6.61 -19.44 -1.21
C GLU A 349 7.51 -18.28 -1.63
N GLN A 350 7.58 -17.99 -2.92
CA GLN A 350 8.31 -16.81 -3.41
C GLN A 350 7.43 -15.56 -3.37
N ASN A 351 8.06 -14.40 -3.18
CA ASN A 351 7.37 -13.11 -3.11
C ASN A 351 6.95 -12.65 -4.51
N LEU A 352 5.77 -12.05 -4.62
CA LEU A 352 5.28 -11.41 -5.84
C LEU A 352 5.82 -9.99 -6.01
N PHE A 353 6.15 -9.32 -4.90
CA PHE A 353 6.53 -7.91 -4.84
C PHE A 353 7.60 -7.71 -3.75
N SER A 354 8.26 -6.55 -3.74
CA SER A 354 9.30 -6.21 -2.75
C SER A 354 8.72 -5.96 -1.35
N ALA A 355 7.55 -5.31 -1.28
CA ALA A 355 6.83 -5.02 -0.06
C ALA A 355 5.34 -4.83 -0.33
N LEU A 356 4.49 -5.26 0.61
CA LEU A 356 3.06 -4.97 0.59
C LEU A 356 2.75 -3.83 1.57
N GLY A 357 2.13 -2.77 1.06
CA GLY A 357 1.54 -1.73 1.89
C GLY A 357 0.18 -2.12 2.48
N SER A 358 -0.34 -1.23 3.32
CA SER A 358 -1.68 -1.37 3.91
C SER A 358 -2.85 -1.09 2.97
N THR A 359 -2.59 -0.54 1.79
CA THR A 359 -3.59 -0.10 0.81
C THR A 359 -4.76 -1.05 0.66
N GLY A 360 -5.97 -0.55 0.87
CA GLY A 360 -7.20 -1.31 0.71
C GLY A 360 -7.56 -2.15 1.94
N LEU A 361 -6.83 -2.03 3.05
CA LEU A 361 -7.33 -2.51 4.34
C LEU A 361 -8.26 -1.47 4.92
N ALA A 362 -9.45 -1.89 5.33
CA ALA A 362 -10.35 -1.00 6.06
C ALA A 362 -11.22 -1.78 7.04
N SER A 363 -11.54 -1.13 8.16
CA SER A 363 -12.61 -1.57 9.04
C SER A 363 -13.86 -0.70 8.92
N GLY A 364 -14.99 -1.18 9.40
CA GLY A 364 -16.25 -0.43 9.40
C GLY A 364 -17.25 -1.02 10.39
N ASN A 365 -18.34 -0.30 10.68
CA ASN A 365 -19.42 -0.88 11.51
C ASN A 365 -20.20 -1.97 10.76
N THR A 366 -20.14 -1.94 9.43
CA THR A 366 -20.67 -2.96 8.52
C THR A 366 -19.60 -3.32 7.49
N LEU A 367 -19.75 -4.46 6.83
CA LEU A 367 -18.85 -4.84 5.73
C LEU A 367 -18.95 -3.86 4.55
N ALA A 368 -20.12 -3.25 4.32
CA ALA A 368 -20.28 -2.23 3.29
C ALA A 368 -19.46 -0.97 3.63
N GLU A 369 -19.49 -0.49 4.87
CA GLU A 369 -18.64 0.64 5.32
C GLU A 369 -17.16 0.32 5.11
N ALA A 370 -16.71 -0.87 5.53
CA ALA A 370 -15.34 -1.31 5.33
C ALA A 370 -14.96 -1.36 3.83
N LYS A 371 -15.85 -1.89 2.96
CA LYS A 371 -15.62 -1.93 1.52
C LYS A 371 -15.50 -0.55 0.90
N VAL A 372 -16.36 0.42 1.27
CA VAL A 372 -16.26 1.80 0.75
C VAL A 372 -14.89 2.36 1.08
N SER A 373 -14.49 2.33 2.36
CA SER A 373 -13.20 2.85 2.80
C SER A 373 -12.02 2.17 2.11
N ALA A 374 -12.06 0.83 1.98
CA ALA A 374 -11.01 0.07 1.30
C ALA A 374 -10.89 0.43 -0.18
N LEU A 375 -12.02 0.55 -0.91
CA LEU A 375 -12.00 0.90 -2.32
C LEU A 375 -11.54 2.34 -2.55
N THR A 376 -11.99 3.28 -1.71
CA THR A 376 -11.55 4.67 -1.83
C THR A 376 -10.06 4.82 -1.52
N GLU A 377 -9.51 4.06 -0.57
CA GLU A 377 -8.06 4.04 -0.32
C GLU A 377 -7.29 3.43 -1.51
N VAL A 378 -7.78 2.33 -2.12
CA VAL A 378 -7.16 1.77 -3.34
C VAL A 378 -7.14 2.82 -4.45
N ILE A 379 -8.24 3.54 -4.67
CA ILE A 379 -8.32 4.59 -5.70
C ILE A 379 -7.43 5.79 -5.34
N GLU A 380 -7.32 6.15 -4.06
CA GLU A 380 -6.39 7.20 -3.59
C GLU A 380 -4.95 6.84 -3.95
N ARG A 381 -4.52 5.61 -3.65
CA ARG A 381 -3.15 5.15 -3.88
C ARG A 381 -2.85 4.93 -5.36
N ASP A 382 -3.83 4.48 -6.13
CA ASP A 382 -3.74 4.43 -7.59
C ASP A 382 -3.56 5.84 -8.19
N SER A 383 -4.35 6.80 -7.71
CA SER A 383 -4.21 8.21 -8.09
C SER A 383 -2.83 8.75 -7.71
N ASP A 384 -2.31 8.44 -6.51
CA ASP A 384 -0.97 8.84 -6.08
C ASP A 384 0.13 8.38 -7.02
N ALA A 385 -0.03 7.20 -7.61
CA ALA A 385 0.95 6.59 -8.50
C ALA A 385 0.81 7.00 -9.97
N THR A 386 -0.39 7.41 -10.40
CA THR A 386 -0.70 7.61 -11.82
C THR A 386 -1.00 9.06 -12.21
N VAL A 387 -1.36 9.91 -11.25
CA VAL A 387 -1.74 11.30 -11.50
C VAL A 387 -0.56 12.24 -11.17
N LEU A 388 -0.06 12.89 -12.21
CA LEU A 388 1.07 13.81 -12.14
C LEU A 388 0.69 15.13 -11.47
N PHE A 389 1.70 15.79 -10.88
CA PHE A 389 1.57 17.16 -10.43
C PHE A 389 1.44 18.11 -11.63
N ASP A 390 0.33 18.83 -11.66
CA ASP A 390 0.00 19.85 -12.65
C ASP A 390 -0.47 21.13 -11.93
N PRO A 391 0.26 22.27 -12.10
CA PRO A 391 -0.12 23.55 -11.52
C PRO A 391 -1.55 24.01 -11.86
N GLU A 392 -2.11 23.64 -13.02
CA GLU A 392 -3.47 24.02 -13.41
C GLU A 392 -4.55 23.36 -12.54
N ARG A 393 -4.20 22.27 -11.87
CA ARG A 393 -5.08 21.52 -10.96
C ARG A 393 -4.98 21.99 -9.51
N CYS A 394 -4.13 22.97 -9.22
CA CYS A 394 -3.93 23.54 -7.89
C CYS A 394 -5.02 24.57 -7.55
N PHE A 395 -5.46 24.61 -6.29
CA PHE A 395 -6.48 25.54 -5.83
C PHE A 395 -6.38 25.82 -4.32
N ARG A 396 -7.08 26.87 -3.87
CA ARG A 396 -7.38 27.15 -2.47
C ARG A 396 -8.85 26.87 -2.19
N VAL A 397 -9.18 26.65 -0.93
CA VAL A 397 -10.55 26.40 -0.49
C VAL A 397 -11.04 27.49 0.46
N GLU A 398 -12.28 27.90 0.27
CA GLU A 398 -13.08 28.59 1.28
C GLU A 398 -14.30 27.73 1.64
N SER A 399 -14.91 28.00 2.79
CA SER A 399 -16.08 27.26 3.26
C SER A 399 -17.01 28.18 4.03
N ASP A 400 -18.32 27.94 3.89
CA ASP A 400 -19.36 28.58 4.71
C ASP A 400 -19.72 27.74 5.95
N ASP A 401 -19.06 26.58 6.13
CA ASP A 401 -19.29 25.66 7.23
C ASP A 401 -18.74 26.24 8.55
N PRO A 402 -19.57 26.31 9.62
CA PRO A 402 -19.20 26.95 10.87
C PRO A 402 -18.09 26.22 11.65
N GLU A 403 -17.78 24.97 11.32
CA GLU A 403 -16.66 24.23 11.92
C GLU A 403 -15.38 24.33 11.05
N ILE A 404 -15.52 24.38 9.73
CA ILE A 404 -14.38 24.37 8.79
C ILE A 404 -13.82 25.77 8.54
N ALA A 405 -14.67 26.77 8.32
CA ALA A 405 -14.21 28.13 8.04
C ALA A 405 -13.29 28.68 9.15
N PRO A 406 -13.61 28.50 10.45
CA PRO A 406 -12.71 28.91 11.53
C PRO A 406 -11.40 28.12 11.56
N LEU A 407 -11.40 26.83 11.16
CA LEU A 407 -10.19 26.02 11.11
C LEU A 407 -9.24 26.51 10.02
N LEU A 408 -9.75 26.81 8.83
CA LEU A 408 -8.96 27.39 7.73
C LEU A 408 -8.35 28.74 8.14
N GLU A 409 -9.11 29.60 8.80
CA GLU A 409 -8.60 30.88 9.32
C GLU A 409 -7.60 30.67 10.48
N ALA A 410 -7.77 29.63 11.30
CA ALA A 410 -6.81 29.27 12.34
C ALA A 410 -5.46 28.85 11.76
N TYR A 411 -5.42 28.05 10.68
CA TYR A 411 -4.17 27.74 9.97
C TYR A 411 -3.47 29.01 9.49
N LYS A 412 -4.22 29.90 8.83
CA LYS A 412 -3.69 31.18 8.33
C LYS A 412 -3.15 32.06 9.47
N THR A 413 -3.86 32.11 10.60
CA THR A 413 -3.45 32.87 11.79
C THR A 413 -2.15 32.32 12.40
N ASP A 414 -1.96 30.99 12.37
CA ASP A 414 -0.74 30.32 12.82
C ASP A 414 0.42 30.42 11.81
N GLY A 415 0.14 30.98 10.62
CA GLY A 415 1.11 31.14 9.54
C GLY A 415 1.33 29.86 8.74
N ILE A 416 0.32 28.99 8.68
CA ILE A 416 0.30 27.78 7.87
C ILE A 416 -0.55 28.07 6.63
N ASP A 417 0.10 28.16 5.47
CA ASP A 417 -0.52 28.41 4.17
C ASP A 417 -0.80 27.09 3.45
N VAL A 418 -1.97 26.51 3.74
CA VAL A 418 -2.45 25.27 3.13
C VAL A 418 -3.11 25.54 1.78
N TRP A 419 -2.85 24.67 0.81
CA TRP A 419 -3.48 24.66 -0.50
C TRP A 419 -3.72 23.22 -0.96
N PHE A 420 -4.38 23.04 -2.11
CA PHE A 420 -4.86 21.75 -2.55
C PHE A 420 -4.52 21.47 -4.01
N LEU A 421 -4.29 20.20 -4.32
CA LEU A 421 -4.16 19.68 -5.68
C LEU A 421 -5.32 18.72 -5.93
N ASP A 422 -6.05 18.95 -7.02
CA ASP A 422 -7.03 17.98 -7.52
C ASP A 422 -6.26 16.83 -8.16
N VAL A 423 -6.39 15.63 -7.61
CA VAL A 423 -5.79 14.41 -8.18
C VAL A 423 -6.86 13.40 -8.58
N THR A 424 -8.11 13.83 -8.76
CA THR A 424 -9.20 12.98 -9.26
C THR A 424 -8.72 12.22 -10.52
N PRO A 425 -8.73 10.87 -10.50
CA PRO A 425 -8.29 10.05 -11.63
C PRO A 425 -9.35 10.05 -12.74
N GLU A 426 -9.05 9.43 -13.87
CA GLU A 426 -9.91 9.39 -15.05
C GLU A 426 -11.32 8.85 -14.76
N ILE A 427 -11.45 7.92 -13.80
CA ILE A 427 -12.74 7.34 -13.38
C ILE A 427 -13.62 8.30 -12.57
N GLY A 428 -13.16 9.53 -12.29
CA GLY A 428 -13.99 10.61 -11.76
C GLY A 428 -14.40 10.47 -10.29
N VAL A 429 -13.76 9.60 -9.51
CA VAL A 429 -13.96 9.55 -8.05
C VAL A 429 -13.17 10.70 -7.41
N PRO A 430 -13.81 11.63 -6.68
CA PRO A 430 -13.14 12.80 -6.11
C PRO A 430 -11.93 12.41 -5.26
N CYS A 431 -10.75 12.93 -5.63
CA CYS A 431 -9.50 12.66 -4.94
C CYS A 431 -8.65 13.95 -4.85
N TYR A 432 -8.15 14.26 -3.65
CA TYR A 432 -7.45 15.52 -3.40
C TYR A 432 -6.19 15.29 -2.59
N LYS A 433 -5.18 16.14 -2.82
CA LYS A 433 -4.03 16.30 -1.93
C LYS A 433 -4.12 17.65 -1.24
N SER A 434 -3.97 17.66 0.07
CA SER A 434 -3.66 18.88 0.83
C SER A 434 -2.14 19.03 0.88
N VAL A 435 -1.64 20.25 0.69
CA VAL A 435 -0.21 20.54 0.57
C VAL A 435 0.18 21.68 1.51
N VAL A 436 1.28 21.48 2.24
CA VAL A 436 1.96 22.51 3.03
C VAL A 436 3.45 22.47 2.71
N LEU A 437 4.00 23.63 2.32
CA LEU A 437 5.42 23.79 2.06
C LEU A 437 6.13 24.18 3.35
N GLY A 438 7.06 23.36 3.85
CA GLY A 438 7.85 23.71 5.01
C GLY A 438 8.86 24.82 4.75
N ALA A 439 9.41 25.39 5.81
CA ALA A 439 10.36 26.51 5.72
C ALA A 439 11.71 26.12 5.09
N HIS A 440 11.99 24.82 4.99
CA HIS A 440 13.22 24.28 4.43
C HIS A 440 13.03 23.69 3.02
N GLY A 441 11.87 23.92 2.40
CA GLY A 441 11.54 23.41 1.07
C GLY A 441 10.97 21.99 1.07
N ASP A 442 10.71 21.41 2.24
CA ASP A 442 10.01 20.14 2.37
C ASP A 442 8.54 20.26 1.93
N VAL A 443 8.06 19.24 1.22
CA VAL A 443 6.70 19.18 0.67
C VAL A 443 5.89 18.20 1.53
N ASN A 444 5.00 18.72 2.36
CA ASN A 444 4.15 17.91 3.23
C ASN A 444 2.79 17.74 2.57
N LYS A 445 2.35 16.49 2.41
CA LYS A 445 1.11 16.17 1.73
C LYS A 445 0.24 15.21 2.54
N GLY A 446 -1.07 15.35 2.42
CA GLY A 446 -2.07 14.39 2.89
C GLY A 446 -3.06 14.09 1.76
N GLY A 447 -3.46 12.83 1.63
CA GLY A 447 -4.36 12.34 0.59
C GLY A 447 -5.77 12.09 1.12
N GLY A 448 -6.75 12.17 0.24
CA GLY A 448 -8.12 11.79 0.56
C GLY A 448 -8.96 11.57 -0.67
N CYS A 449 -9.68 10.46 -0.68
CA CYS A 449 -10.53 10.00 -1.77
C CYS A 449 -11.92 9.60 -1.28
N GLY A 450 -12.95 9.86 -2.08
CA GLY A 450 -14.30 9.37 -1.79
C GLY A 450 -15.38 9.97 -2.67
N LEU A 451 -16.56 9.34 -2.69
CA LEU A 451 -17.70 9.82 -3.49
C LEU A 451 -18.18 11.22 -3.07
N ASN A 452 -17.95 11.62 -1.82
CA ASN A 452 -18.24 12.97 -1.34
C ASN A 452 -16.94 13.80 -1.32
N GLY A 453 -16.81 14.74 -2.26
CA GLY A 453 -15.59 15.52 -2.44
C GLY A 453 -15.23 16.41 -1.25
N LYS A 454 -16.23 16.96 -0.54
CA LYS A 454 -16.00 17.70 0.71
C LYS A 454 -15.30 16.82 1.75
N SER A 455 -15.78 15.60 1.96
CA SER A 455 -15.22 14.65 2.93
C SER A 455 -13.84 14.16 2.49
N ALA A 456 -13.63 13.89 1.20
CA ALA A 456 -12.32 13.54 0.65
C ALA A 456 -11.28 14.65 0.89
N LEU A 457 -11.62 15.91 0.64
CA LEU A 457 -10.72 17.04 0.86
C LEU A 457 -10.43 17.26 2.37
N LEU A 458 -11.43 17.13 3.23
CA LEU A 458 -11.23 17.21 4.68
C LEU A 458 -10.32 16.08 5.18
N SER A 459 -10.47 14.87 4.65
CA SER A 459 -9.56 13.74 4.94
C SER A 459 -8.13 14.11 4.57
N ALA A 460 -7.92 14.55 3.32
CA ALA A 460 -6.62 15.00 2.82
C ALA A 460 -5.99 16.06 3.73
N MET A 461 -6.78 17.06 4.13
CA MET A 461 -6.35 18.11 5.05
C MET A 461 -5.94 17.54 6.40
N THR A 462 -6.76 16.71 7.05
CA THR A 462 -6.46 16.17 8.38
C THR A 462 -5.30 15.17 8.39
N GLU A 463 -5.06 14.48 7.27
CA GLU A 463 -3.98 13.51 7.06
C GLU A 463 -2.62 14.17 6.84
N THR A 464 -2.58 15.42 6.36
CA THR A 464 -1.31 16.13 6.07
C THR A 464 -0.42 16.18 7.30
N ALA A 465 0.76 15.55 7.19
CA ALA A 465 1.74 15.38 8.26
C ALA A 465 2.52 16.67 8.60
N TYR A 466 1.81 17.76 8.88
CA TYR A 466 2.36 19.06 9.27
C TYR A 466 1.80 19.49 10.64
N PRO A 467 2.62 19.80 11.66
CA PRO A 467 2.11 20.12 12.99
C PRO A 467 1.09 21.26 13.03
N PHE A 468 0.04 21.11 13.83
CA PHE A 468 -0.93 22.18 14.12
C PHE A 468 -1.38 22.18 15.59
N PRO A 469 -1.33 23.34 16.30
CA PRO A 469 -0.55 24.53 15.96
C PRO A 469 0.94 24.19 15.80
N GLY A 470 1.61 24.87 14.88
CA GLY A 470 2.91 24.43 14.36
C GLY A 470 3.84 25.55 13.92
N PRO A 471 4.98 25.21 13.30
CA PRO A 471 5.86 26.19 12.69
C PRO A 471 5.15 26.89 11.52
N LYS A 472 5.62 28.09 11.17
CA LYS A 472 5.16 28.78 9.96
C LYS A 472 5.59 28.01 8.72
N SER A 473 4.70 27.90 7.76
CA SER A 473 5.00 27.34 6.45
C SER A 473 5.61 28.40 5.53
N SER A 474 6.17 27.94 4.42
CA SER A 474 6.39 28.77 3.23
C SER A 474 5.03 29.14 2.60
N PRO A 475 4.94 30.26 1.86
CA PRO A 475 3.71 30.64 1.18
C PRO A 475 3.34 29.61 0.11
N ALA A 476 2.03 29.41 -0.09
CA ALA A 476 1.52 28.66 -1.21
C ALA A 476 1.80 29.41 -2.54
N PRO A 477 1.72 28.72 -3.69
CA PRO A 477 1.81 29.37 -5.00
C PRO A 477 0.87 30.59 -5.11
N GLU A 478 1.34 31.64 -5.78
CA GLU A 478 0.54 32.84 -6.03
C GLU A 478 -0.54 32.57 -7.09
N GLY A 479 -1.66 33.29 -7.02
CA GLY A 479 -2.68 33.28 -8.07
C GLY A 479 -3.55 32.02 -8.14
N LEU A 480 -3.48 31.11 -7.16
CA LEU A 480 -4.33 29.92 -7.14
C LEU A 480 -5.83 30.28 -7.15
N PRO A 481 -6.65 29.61 -7.99
CA PRO A 481 -8.09 29.79 -7.96
C PRO A 481 -8.66 29.36 -6.60
N VAL A 482 -9.73 30.02 -6.17
CA VAL A 482 -10.45 29.64 -4.95
C VAL A 482 -11.70 28.86 -5.35
N ARG A 483 -11.90 27.70 -4.72
CA ARG A 483 -13.13 26.88 -4.83
C ARG A 483 -13.86 26.90 -3.50
N LYS A 484 -15.20 26.86 -3.51
CA LYS A 484 -15.96 26.58 -2.30
C LYS A 484 -15.94 25.10 -1.99
N LEU A 485 -15.74 24.75 -0.72
CA LEU A 485 -15.75 23.35 -0.26
C LEU A 485 -17.07 22.66 -0.56
N GLU A 486 -18.18 23.40 -0.45
CA GLU A 486 -19.54 22.90 -0.65
C GLU A 486 -19.90 22.67 -2.14
N ASP A 487 -19.12 23.26 -3.07
CA ASP A 487 -19.33 23.12 -4.51
C ASP A 487 -18.54 21.92 -5.10
N LEU A 488 -17.76 21.21 -4.26
CA LEU A 488 -17.07 20.00 -4.70
C LEU A 488 -18.06 18.87 -5.03
N PRO A 489 -17.73 17.99 -6.00
CA PRO A 489 -18.64 16.94 -6.44
C PRO A 489 -19.08 16.01 -5.30
N ASP A 490 -20.34 15.58 -5.32
CA ASP A 490 -20.89 14.60 -4.39
C ASP A 490 -21.71 13.55 -5.15
N TYR A 491 -21.18 12.33 -5.17
CA TYR A 491 -21.80 11.14 -5.76
C TYR A 491 -22.26 10.14 -4.69
N SER A 492 -22.20 10.52 -3.41
CA SER A 492 -22.64 9.66 -2.32
C SER A 492 -24.15 9.39 -2.38
N THR A 493 -24.54 8.25 -1.81
CA THR A 493 -25.92 7.76 -1.85
C THR A 493 -26.64 7.94 -0.51
N GLY A 494 -25.90 8.33 0.53
CA GLY A 494 -26.39 8.34 1.91
C GLY A 494 -26.47 6.95 2.54
N SER A 495 -25.92 5.91 1.91
CA SER A 495 -25.81 4.56 2.46
C SER A 495 -24.50 3.89 2.03
N ALA A 496 -23.86 3.13 2.91
CA ALA A 496 -22.63 2.44 2.55
C ALA A 496 -22.89 1.37 1.46
N GLU A 497 -24.04 0.70 1.52
CA GLU A 497 -24.43 -0.30 0.52
C GLU A 497 -24.58 0.32 -0.88
N GLY A 498 -25.22 1.50 -0.98
CA GLY A 498 -25.32 2.22 -2.25
C GLY A 498 -23.98 2.78 -2.73
N ASP A 499 -23.13 3.26 -1.83
CA ASP A 499 -21.80 3.77 -2.17
C ASP A 499 -20.90 2.65 -2.72
N VAL A 500 -20.98 1.43 -2.15
CA VAL A 500 -20.31 0.24 -2.71
C VAL A 500 -20.81 -0.04 -4.13
N MET A 501 -22.12 0.03 -4.39
CA MET A 501 -22.66 -0.21 -5.74
C MET A 501 -22.10 0.80 -6.76
N VAL A 502 -22.00 2.08 -6.39
CA VAL A 502 -21.43 3.13 -7.26
C VAL A 502 -19.95 2.85 -7.54
N LEU A 503 -19.15 2.55 -6.51
CA LEU A 503 -17.72 2.27 -6.66
C LEU A 503 -17.45 0.98 -7.45
N GLU A 504 -18.12 -0.12 -7.12
CA GLU A 504 -18.00 -1.40 -7.83
C GLU A 504 -18.42 -1.24 -9.30
N LYS A 505 -19.53 -0.54 -9.58
CA LYS A 505 -19.96 -0.25 -10.96
C LYS A 505 -18.94 0.61 -11.71
N THR A 506 -18.45 1.68 -11.08
CA THR A 506 -17.43 2.56 -11.68
C THR A 506 -16.20 1.74 -12.08
N LEU A 507 -15.69 0.87 -11.20
CA LEU A 507 -14.53 0.04 -11.50
C LEU A 507 -14.84 -0.98 -12.60
N MET A 508 -15.95 -1.71 -12.50
CA MET A 508 -16.30 -2.79 -13.44
C MET A 508 -16.61 -2.29 -14.84
N ASP A 509 -17.29 -1.14 -14.98
CA ASP A 509 -17.56 -0.52 -16.29
C ASP A 509 -16.27 -0.06 -16.98
N ASN A 510 -15.19 0.16 -16.22
CA ASN A 510 -13.85 0.47 -16.73
C ASN A 510 -12.94 -0.77 -16.82
N GLY A 511 -13.49 -1.99 -16.68
CA GLY A 511 -12.76 -3.24 -16.82
C GLY A 511 -11.95 -3.67 -15.58
N TYR A 512 -12.10 -2.99 -14.45
CA TYR A 512 -11.46 -3.35 -13.19
C TYR A 512 -12.43 -4.15 -12.30
N GLN A 513 -12.13 -5.42 -12.03
CA GLN A 513 -12.94 -6.24 -11.12
C GLN A 513 -12.39 -6.14 -9.70
N PRO A 514 -13.08 -5.47 -8.76
CA PRO A 514 -12.65 -5.47 -7.37
C PRO A 514 -12.83 -6.85 -6.73
N VAL A 515 -11.88 -7.23 -5.89
CA VAL A 515 -11.84 -8.48 -5.15
C VAL A 515 -11.63 -8.16 -3.67
N TYR A 516 -12.28 -8.92 -2.78
CA TYR A 516 -12.27 -8.67 -1.34
C TYR A 516 -11.90 -9.92 -0.56
N ALA A 517 -11.13 -9.73 0.51
CA ALA A 517 -10.96 -10.71 1.57
C ALA A 517 -11.63 -10.21 2.85
N ASP A 518 -12.59 -10.97 3.39
CA ASP A 518 -13.22 -10.68 4.68
C ASP A 518 -12.30 -11.11 5.83
N LEU A 519 -11.74 -10.13 6.51
CA LEU A 519 -10.81 -10.28 7.63
C LEU A 519 -11.49 -10.13 8.99
N THR A 520 -12.83 -10.24 9.05
CA THR A 520 -13.57 -10.16 10.31
C THR A 520 -13.12 -11.26 11.26
N ARG A 521 -12.51 -10.87 12.38
CA ARG A 521 -12.06 -11.81 13.40
C ARG A 521 -13.21 -12.27 14.31
N LYS A 522 -13.12 -13.52 14.79
CA LYS A 522 -14.09 -14.11 15.73
C LYS A 522 -14.11 -13.42 17.09
N ASP A 523 -12.97 -12.89 17.53
CA ASP A 523 -12.79 -12.25 18.84
C ASP A 523 -13.14 -10.75 18.84
N LEU A 524 -13.01 -10.07 17.70
CA LEU A 524 -13.38 -8.66 17.57
C LEU A 524 -14.82 -8.44 17.12
N ASP A 525 -15.33 -9.26 16.20
CA ASP A 525 -16.65 -9.05 15.56
C ASP A 525 -16.80 -7.67 14.87
N ILE A 526 -15.68 -7.03 14.52
CA ILE A 526 -15.62 -5.81 13.74
C ILE A 526 -15.36 -6.18 12.28
N PRO A 527 -16.23 -5.79 11.33
CA PRO A 527 -15.97 -5.94 9.91
C PRO A 527 -14.64 -5.32 9.52
N VAL A 528 -13.77 -6.14 8.92
CA VAL A 528 -12.52 -5.71 8.29
C VAL A 528 -12.44 -6.37 6.93
N THR A 529 -12.02 -5.63 5.90
CA THR A 529 -11.79 -6.16 4.56
C THR A 529 -10.43 -5.72 4.05
N ARG A 530 -9.82 -6.55 3.20
CA ARG A 530 -8.83 -6.09 2.21
C ARG A 530 -9.52 -6.02 0.86
N ALA A 531 -9.47 -4.87 0.17
CA ALA A 531 -9.84 -4.76 -1.24
C ALA A 531 -8.58 -4.82 -2.12
N ILE A 532 -8.69 -5.51 -3.25
CA ILE A 532 -7.67 -5.62 -4.28
C ILE A 532 -8.37 -5.32 -5.60
N VAL A 533 -7.81 -4.42 -6.40
CA VAL A 533 -8.37 -4.08 -7.71
C VAL A 533 -7.29 -4.33 -8.77
N PRO A 534 -7.24 -5.55 -9.35
CA PRO A 534 -6.33 -5.85 -10.45
C PRO A 534 -6.49 -4.81 -11.57
N GLY A 535 -5.37 -4.34 -12.10
CA GLY A 535 -5.27 -3.25 -13.07
C GLY A 535 -4.94 -1.88 -12.48
N LEU A 536 -5.23 -1.64 -11.20
CA LEU A 536 -4.79 -0.42 -10.48
C LEU A 536 -3.41 -0.63 -9.82
N GLU A 537 -2.71 0.46 -9.56
CA GLU A 537 -1.39 0.43 -8.92
C GLU A 537 -1.51 -0.05 -7.45
N ILE A 538 -0.67 -1.01 -7.06
CA ILE A 538 -0.66 -1.57 -5.69
C ILE A 538 0.42 -0.97 -4.78
N VAL A 539 1.43 -0.33 -5.37
CA VAL A 539 2.53 0.33 -4.67
C VAL A 539 2.57 1.77 -5.19
N SER A 540 2.17 2.72 -4.35
CA SER A 540 2.22 4.16 -4.68
C SER A 540 3.53 4.82 -4.30
N ASP A 541 4.32 4.19 -3.43
CA ASP A 541 5.61 4.69 -2.99
C ASP A 541 6.68 4.13 -3.92
N PHE A 542 7.12 4.92 -4.90
CA PHE A 542 8.11 4.46 -5.86
C PHE A 542 9.42 4.05 -5.16
N ASP A 543 9.91 2.88 -5.55
CA ASP A 543 11.18 2.32 -5.15
C ASP A 543 12.05 1.99 -6.37
N HIS A 544 13.20 1.35 -6.17
CA HIS A 544 14.10 1.02 -7.28
C HIS A 544 13.64 -0.17 -8.14
N TYR A 545 12.58 -0.88 -7.73
CA TYR A 545 11.96 -1.96 -8.50
C TYR A 545 10.75 -1.49 -9.30
N SER A 546 10.15 -0.36 -8.91
CA SER A 546 8.99 0.24 -9.51
C SER A 546 9.11 0.37 -11.02
N ARG A 547 7.98 0.19 -11.70
CA ARG A 547 7.88 0.23 -13.15
C ARG A 547 6.80 1.22 -13.55
N VAL A 548 7.14 2.10 -14.50
CA VAL A 548 6.15 2.96 -15.16
C VAL A 548 5.03 2.11 -15.75
N SER A 549 3.78 2.49 -15.49
CA SER A 549 2.62 1.87 -16.12
C SER A 549 2.18 2.64 -17.37
N PRO A 550 1.48 1.98 -18.31
CA PRO A 550 0.92 2.66 -19.49
C PRO A 550 0.01 3.84 -19.12
N ARG A 551 -0.72 3.74 -17.99
CA ARG A 551 -1.61 4.80 -17.49
C ARG A 551 -0.81 6.04 -17.08
N LEU A 552 0.23 5.87 -16.25
CA LEU A 552 1.11 6.97 -15.84
C LEU A 552 1.79 7.64 -17.05
N PHE A 553 2.37 6.85 -17.95
CA PHE A 553 3.05 7.38 -19.12
C PHE A 553 2.09 8.14 -20.06
N ARG A 554 0.87 7.64 -20.22
CA ARG A 554 -0.16 8.31 -20.99
C ARG A 554 -0.61 9.63 -20.35
N ASN A 555 -0.75 9.67 -19.02
CA ASN A 555 -1.06 10.89 -18.30
C ASN A 555 0.03 11.95 -18.49
N TYR A 556 1.30 11.54 -18.53
CA TYR A 556 2.42 12.41 -18.91
C TYR A 556 2.24 12.99 -20.32
N LEU A 557 2.01 12.16 -21.33
CA LEU A 557 1.82 12.67 -22.70
C LEU A 557 0.60 13.59 -22.82
N ASN A 558 -0.48 13.31 -22.11
CA ASN A 558 -1.70 14.11 -22.14
C ASN A 558 -1.54 15.48 -21.45
N MET A 559 -0.61 15.62 -20.50
CA MET A 559 -0.30 16.90 -19.85
C MET A 559 0.23 17.95 -20.82
N PHE A 560 0.77 17.54 -21.98
CA PHE A 560 1.38 18.42 -22.99
C PHE A 560 0.60 18.49 -24.31
N LYS A 561 -0.63 17.97 -24.35
CA LYS A 561 -1.56 18.10 -25.49
C LYS A 561 -2.52 19.25 -25.27
#